data_AF-A0A9D2HDK5-F1
#
_entry.id   AF-A0A9D2HDK5-F1
#
_cell.length_a   1.000
_cell.length_b   1.000
_cell.length_c   1.000
_cell.angle_alpha   90.00
_cell.angle_beta   90.00
_cell.angle_gamma   90.00
#
_symmetry.space_group_name_H-M   'P 1'
#
loop_
_entity.id
_entity.type
_entity.pdbx_description
1 polymer ?
#
loop_
_entity_poly.entity_id
_entity_poly.type
_entity_poly.pdbx_seq_one_letter_code
_entity_poly.pdbx_strand_id
1 'polypeptide(L)'
;MTQATEPKNAWAKAAESNPVLHFADVCLRGAGQVMFQNSAWTGLFFLLGIFWGAYAARMPAVAWGAVVGVIVGTASAYMLRAPRADINIGLHGYNGILVGCALPSFFDPTLVMWVLVAAGAFFSTVIMMAVSRFMKTWKVSAMTGPFVFTTWFIMLAAYNFAHFKIAGLPHPVMPAQPGMAEVTALGVGGFWTATFTGVSQVFLINNVITGILFLIGLAGSAIPAAVFAWCGSV
;
A
#
# COMPACT_ATOMS: atom_id res chain seq x y z
N MET A 1 35.34 10.34 -3.69
CA MET A 1 34.30 11.21 -4.29
C MET A 1 33.26 11.49 -3.22
N THR A 2 33.36 12.64 -2.56
CA THR A 2 32.36 13.13 -1.60
C THR A 2 31.07 13.42 -2.35
N GLN A 3 30.02 12.63 -2.13
CA GLN A 3 28.68 12.98 -2.60
C GLN A 3 28.30 14.31 -1.94
N ALA A 4 28.18 15.36 -2.74
CA ALA A 4 27.58 16.61 -2.28
C ALA A 4 26.15 16.30 -1.86
N THR A 5 25.88 16.30 -0.55
CA THR A 5 24.53 16.13 -0.03
C THR A 5 23.69 17.29 -0.52
N GLU A 6 22.68 17.02 -1.35
CA GLU A 6 21.72 18.03 -1.76
C GLU A 6 21.16 18.78 -0.55
N PRO A 7 20.86 20.09 -0.68
CA PRO A 7 20.32 20.86 0.42
C PRO A 7 18.97 20.26 0.86
N LYS A 8 18.95 19.75 2.11
CA LYS A 8 17.72 19.20 2.70
C LYS A 8 16.61 20.25 2.70
N ASN A 9 15.43 19.86 2.20
CA ASN A 9 14.25 20.72 2.23
C ASN A 9 13.78 21.00 3.68
N ALA A 10 12.90 21.99 3.85
CA ALA A 10 12.42 22.41 5.17
C ALA A 10 11.77 21.27 5.97
N TRP A 11 11.04 20.38 5.28
CA TRP A 11 10.42 19.20 5.88
C TRP A 11 11.45 18.24 6.48
N ALA A 12 12.49 17.88 5.72
CA ALA A 12 13.53 16.97 6.18
C ALA A 12 14.27 17.52 7.41
N LYS A 13 14.54 18.83 7.44
CA LYS A 13 15.12 19.49 8.62
C LYS A 13 14.21 19.42 9.85
N ALA A 14 12.90 19.59 9.66
CA ALA A 14 11.92 19.50 10.74
C ALA A 14 11.73 18.04 11.24
N ALA A 15 11.75 17.06 10.33
CA ALA A 15 11.69 15.66 10.68
C ALA A 15 12.92 15.23 11.49
N GLU A 16 14.12 15.72 11.15
CA GLU A 16 15.36 15.41 11.88
C GLU A 16 15.41 16.01 13.29
N SER A 17 14.70 17.11 13.54
CA SER A 17 14.71 17.79 14.84
C SER A 17 13.67 17.28 15.83
N ASN A 18 12.66 16.53 15.38
CA ASN A 18 11.57 16.05 16.23
C ASN A 18 11.26 14.55 15.98
N PRO A 19 11.35 13.68 17.00
CA PRO A 19 11.08 12.24 16.85
C PRO A 19 9.68 11.89 16.31
N VAL A 20 8.66 12.69 16.65
CA VAL A 20 7.29 12.48 16.17
C VAL A 20 7.19 12.81 14.69
N LEU A 21 7.80 13.93 14.26
CA LEU A 21 7.85 14.30 12.84
C LEU A 21 8.71 13.32 12.04
N HIS A 22 9.81 12.83 12.61
CA HIS A 22 10.59 11.74 12.02
C HIS A 22 9.74 10.49 11.81
N PHE A 23 8.98 10.06 12.82
CA PHE A 23 8.12 8.89 12.69
C PHE A 23 7.03 9.09 11.61
N ALA A 24 6.43 10.29 11.55
CA ALA A 24 5.49 10.64 10.50
C ALA A 24 6.12 10.63 9.11
N ASP A 25 7.34 11.18 8.95
CA ASP A 25 8.11 11.13 7.70
C ASP A 25 8.37 9.68 7.26
N VAL A 26 8.77 8.81 8.18
CA VAL A 26 8.98 7.39 7.91
C VAL A 26 7.68 6.70 7.49
N CYS A 27 6.55 7.01 8.13
CA CYS A 27 5.25 6.47 7.72
C CYS A 27 4.86 6.95 6.31
N LEU A 28 5.08 8.22 5.99
CA LEU A 28 4.83 8.75 4.63
C LEU A 28 5.73 8.08 3.60
N ARG A 29 7.03 7.95 3.87
CA ARG A 29 7.94 7.16 3.01
C ARG A 29 7.45 5.72 2.87
N GLY A 30 6.98 5.11 3.95
CA GLY A 30 6.37 3.78 3.94
C GLY A 30 5.15 3.68 3.03
N ALA A 31 4.29 4.70 2.98
CA ALA A 31 3.21 4.75 2.01
C ALA A 31 3.75 4.84 0.57
N GLY A 32 4.76 5.71 0.32
CA GLY A 32 5.38 5.86 -1.01
C GLY A 32 6.09 4.59 -1.52
N GLN A 33 6.66 3.79 -0.62
CA GLN A 33 7.39 2.56 -0.95
C GLN A 33 6.51 1.47 -1.56
N VAL A 34 5.18 1.56 -1.47
CA VAL A 34 4.27 0.64 -2.19
C VAL A 34 4.53 0.65 -3.69
N MET A 35 4.87 1.81 -4.26
CA MET A 35 5.29 1.96 -5.66
C MET A 35 6.78 2.34 -5.76
N PHE A 36 7.59 1.84 -4.81
CA PHE A 36 9.05 1.98 -4.78
C PHE A 36 9.57 3.42 -4.68
N GLN A 37 8.79 4.33 -4.10
CA GLN A 37 9.20 5.72 -3.91
C GLN A 37 9.62 5.98 -2.46
N ASN A 38 10.91 6.25 -2.23
CA ASN A 38 11.41 6.75 -0.95
C ASN A 38 11.15 8.26 -0.80
N SER A 39 9.88 8.65 -0.79
CA SER A 39 9.46 10.06 -0.78
C SER A 39 8.23 10.27 0.09
N ALA A 40 8.35 11.11 1.11
CA ALA A 40 7.22 11.49 1.95
C ALA A 40 6.15 12.28 1.17
N TRP A 41 6.56 13.01 0.13
CA TRP A 41 5.63 13.68 -0.79
C TRP A 41 4.74 12.68 -1.51
N THR A 42 5.33 11.64 -2.11
CA THR A 42 4.56 10.58 -2.79
C THR A 42 3.62 9.89 -1.81
N GLY A 43 4.11 9.55 -0.61
CA GLY A 43 3.28 8.96 0.45
C GLY A 43 2.09 9.82 0.86
N LEU A 44 2.27 11.13 0.96
CA LEU A 44 1.19 12.06 1.26
C LEU A 44 0.11 12.03 0.18
N PHE A 45 0.49 12.10 -1.10
CA PHE A 45 -0.47 12.01 -2.21
C PHE A 45 -1.16 10.65 -2.27
N PHE A 46 -0.46 9.57 -1.92
CA PHE A 46 -1.07 8.25 -1.83
C PHE A 46 -2.11 8.19 -0.70
N LEU A 47 -1.80 8.71 0.48
CA LEU A 47 -2.80 8.79 1.56
C LEU A 47 -3.99 9.68 1.16
N LEU A 48 -3.75 10.86 0.56
CA LEU A 48 -4.83 11.73 0.09
C LEU A 48 -5.73 11.03 -0.94
N GLY A 49 -5.13 10.32 -1.90
CA GLY A 49 -5.86 9.53 -2.89
C GLY A 49 -6.64 8.38 -2.24
N ILE A 50 -6.03 7.66 -1.30
CA ILE A 50 -6.70 6.59 -0.55
C ILE A 50 -7.91 7.13 0.21
N PHE A 51 -7.76 8.24 0.92
CA PHE A 51 -8.87 8.91 1.61
C PHE A 51 -9.97 9.33 0.62
N TRP A 52 -9.61 9.99 -0.48
CA TRP A 52 -10.58 10.37 -1.49
C TRP A 52 -11.37 9.17 -2.03
N GLY A 53 -10.66 8.15 -2.52
CA GLY A 53 -11.28 6.97 -3.12
C GLY A 53 -12.12 6.15 -2.14
N ALA A 54 -11.63 5.96 -0.91
CA ALA A 54 -12.34 5.23 0.12
C ALA A 54 -13.65 5.93 0.53
N TYR A 55 -13.65 7.26 0.70
CA TYR A 55 -14.87 8.01 1.02
C TYR A 55 -15.82 8.08 -0.18
N ALA A 56 -15.29 8.23 -1.40
CA ALA A 56 -16.09 8.17 -2.61
C ALA A 56 -16.80 6.81 -2.78
N ALA A 57 -16.14 5.72 -2.38
CA ALA A 57 -16.69 4.36 -2.37
C ALA A 57 -17.56 4.06 -1.13
N ARG A 58 -17.76 5.01 -0.20
CA ARG A 58 -18.47 4.82 1.08
C ARG A 58 -17.85 3.75 2.00
N MET A 59 -16.53 3.56 1.91
CA MET A 59 -15.75 2.60 2.69
C MET A 59 -14.64 3.30 3.49
N PRO A 60 -14.97 4.23 4.42
CA PRO A 60 -13.95 5.01 5.14
C PRO A 60 -12.99 4.16 5.97
N ALA A 61 -13.37 2.92 6.31
CA ALA A 61 -12.51 1.98 7.01
C ALA A 61 -11.23 1.63 6.22
N VAL A 62 -11.25 1.66 4.88
CA VAL A 62 -10.06 1.45 4.03
C VAL A 62 -9.03 2.55 4.27
N ALA A 63 -9.47 3.81 4.33
CA ALA A 63 -8.58 4.95 4.54
C ALA A 63 -7.90 4.93 5.91
N TRP A 64 -8.68 4.69 6.96
CA TRP A 64 -8.15 4.59 8.30
C TRP A 64 -7.35 3.29 8.50
N GLY A 65 -7.73 2.21 7.82
CA GLY A 65 -6.99 0.96 7.75
C GLY A 65 -5.60 1.17 7.20
N ALA A 66 -5.46 1.91 6.09
CA ALA A 66 -4.17 2.29 5.51
C ALA A 66 -3.26 3.01 6.53
N VAL A 67 -3.81 3.97 7.28
CA VAL A 67 -3.09 4.72 8.32
C VAL A 67 -2.66 3.82 9.47
N VAL A 68 -3.56 3.00 10.00
CA VAL A 68 -3.24 2.04 11.08
C VAL A 68 -2.19 1.05 10.59
N GLY A 69 -2.34 0.52 9.38
CA GLY A 69 -1.44 -0.44 8.78
C GLY A 69 -0.02 0.10 8.62
N VAL A 70 0.15 1.32 8.10
CA VAL A 70 1.49 1.93 7.94
C VAL A 70 2.14 2.23 9.28
N ILE A 71 1.37 2.73 10.25
CA ILE A 71 1.86 3.05 11.60
C ILE A 71 2.28 1.77 12.31
N VAL A 72 1.44 0.74 12.32
CA VAL A 72 1.73 -0.53 12.99
C VAL A 72 2.89 -1.23 12.30
N GLY A 73 2.93 -1.31 10.97
CA GLY A 73 4.04 -1.91 10.23
C GLY A 73 5.38 -1.24 10.55
N THR A 74 5.38 0.09 10.59
CA THR A 74 6.56 0.91 10.94
C THR A 74 6.97 0.73 12.40
N ALA A 75 6.02 0.84 13.35
CA ALA A 75 6.27 0.66 14.78
C ALA A 75 6.80 -0.75 15.09
N SER A 76 6.27 -1.77 14.41
CA SER A 76 6.74 -3.16 14.51
C SER A 76 8.23 -3.28 14.17
N ALA A 77 8.70 -2.56 13.15
CA ALA A 77 10.12 -2.58 12.77
C ALA A 77 11.02 -1.97 13.86
N TYR A 78 10.58 -0.90 14.52
CA TYR A 78 11.28 -0.34 15.68
C TYR A 78 11.30 -1.33 16.85
N MET A 79 10.16 -1.97 17.15
CA MET A 79 10.04 -2.96 18.22
C MET A 79 10.96 -4.17 17.97
N LEU A 80 11.03 -4.64 16.73
CA LEU A 80 11.85 -5.78 16.30
C LEU A 80 13.31 -5.40 16.02
N ARG A 81 13.69 -4.14 16.25
CA ARG A 81 15.05 -3.61 16.07
C ARG A 81 15.60 -3.84 14.65
N ALA A 82 14.75 -3.64 13.64
CA ALA A 82 15.18 -3.68 12.24
C ALA A 82 16.27 -2.62 11.97
N PRO A 83 17.11 -2.81 10.93
CA PRO A 83 18.16 -1.85 10.60
C PRO A 83 17.58 -0.44 10.42
N ARG A 84 18.17 0.56 11.10
CA ARG A 84 17.66 1.95 11.07
C ARG A 84 17.65 2.53 9.66
N ALA A 85 18.60 2.15 8.82
CA ALA A 85 18.62 2.56 7.42
C ALA A 85 17.35 2.11 6.66
N ASP A 86 16.94 0.84 6.85
CA ASP A 86 15.76 0.26 6.20
C ASP A 86 14.47 0.91 6.74
N ILE A 87 14.42 1.18 8.05
CA ILE A 87 13.32 1.91 8.67
C ILE A 87 13.21 3.33 8.09
N ASN A 88 14.31 4.08 8.05
CA ASN A 88 14.30 5.49 7.66
C ASN A 88 13.88 5.72 6.21
N ILE A 89 14.02 4.71 5.33
CA ILE A 89 13.52 4.77 3.95
C ILE A 89 12.08 4.25 3.80
N GLY A 90 11.41 3.88 4.90
CA GLY A 90 10.02 3.41 4.90
C GLY A 90 9.83 1.93 4.54
N LEU A 91 10.89 1.12 4.47
CA LEU A 91 10.84 -0.23 3.90
C LEU A 91 9.93 -1.20 4.68
N HIS A 92 9.60 -0.90 5.93
CA HIS A 92 8.76 -1.76 6.77
C HIS A 92 7.32 -1.28 6.94
N GLY A 93 6.96 -0.11 6.40
CA GLY A 93 5.59 0.42 6.47
C GLY A 93 4.69 -0.04 5.31
N TYR A 94 5.27 -0.28 4.13
CA TYR A 94 4.50 -0.43 2.89
C TYR A 94 3.69 -1.74 2.78
N ASN A 95 4.15 -2.84 3.39
CA ASN A 95 3.34 -4.05 3.46
C ASN A 95 2.16 -3.84 4.44
N GLY A 96 2.40 -3.12 5.54
CA GLY A 96 1.39 -2.81 6.55
C GLY A 96 0.24 -1.95 5.99
N ILE A 97 0.55 -0.88 5.25
CA ILE A 97 -0.50 -0.05 4.60
C ILE A 97 -1.36 -0.88 3.65
N LEU A 98 -0.78 -1.81 2.87
CA LEU A 98 -1.53 -2.67 1.97
C LEU A 98 -2.45 -3.63 2.71
N VAL A 99 -1.99 -4.22 3.84
CA VAL A 99 -2.87 -5.01 4.73
C VAL A 99 -4.03 -4.14 5.22
N GLY A 100 -3.72 -2.90 5.62
CA GLY A 100 -4.67 -1.90 6.06
C GLY A 100 -5.69 -1.47 5.01
N CYS A 101 -5.31 -1.43 3.73
CA CYS A 101 -6.27 -1.22 2.64
C CYS A 101 -7.09 -2.48 2.37
N ALA A 102 -6.46 -3.64 2.36
CA ALA A 102 -7.10 -4.88 1.93
C ALA A 102 -8.18 -5.37 2.90
N LEU A 103 -7.89 -5.52 4.19
CA LEU A 103 -8.86 -6.16 5.10
C LEU A 103 -10.20 -5.40 5.17
N PRO A 104 -10.24 -4.06 5.31
CA PRO A 104 -11.50 -3.33 5.27
C PRO A 104 -12.20 -3.33 3.91
N SER A 105 -11.52 -3.71 2.83
CA SER A 105 -12.15 -3.88 1.51
C SER A 105 -12.98 -5.16 1.41
N PHE A 106 -12.73 -6.15 2.27
CA PHE A 106 -13.36 -7.47 2.18
C PHE A 106 -14.12 -7.90 3.44
N PHE A 107 -13.91 -7.20 4.56
CA PHE A 107 -14.56 -7.47 5.85
C PHE A 107 -15.38 -6.27 6.34
N ASP A 108 -16.46 -6.55 7.07
CA ASP A 108 -17.21 -5.50 7.76
C ASP A 108 -16.33 -4.77 8.78
N PRO A 109 -16.54 -3.45 9.00
CA PRO A 109 -15.76 -2.63 9.92
C PRO A 109 -16.10 -2.91 11.39
N THR A 110 -15.71 -4.10 11.85
CA THR A 110 -15.87 -4.59 13.22
C THR A 110 -14.59 -4.42 14.02
N LEU A 111 -14.67 -4.54 15.35
CA LEU A 111 -13.48 -4.56 16.21
C LEU A 111 -12.50 -5.68 15.81
N VAL A 112 -13.03 -6.86 15.44
CA VAL A 112 -12.22 -8.00 14.99
C VAL A 112 -11.41 -7.64 13.74
N MET A 113 -12.02 -6.95 12.77
CA MET A 113 -11.31 -6.48 11.57
C MET A 113 -10.14 -5.56 11.93
N TRP A 114 -10.34 -4.59 12.84
CA TRP A 114 -9.26 -3.69 13.27
C TRP A 114 -8.12 -4.41 13.99
N VAL A 115 -8.45 -5.41 14.83
CA VAL A 115 -7.44 -6.28 15.46
C VAL A 115 -6.65 -7.04 14.39
N LEU A 116 -7.31 -7.56 13.36
CA LEU A 116 -6.65 -8.23 12.24
C LEU A 116 -5.79 -7.29 11.40
N VAL A 117 -6.20 -6.03 11.19
CA VAL A 117 -5.37 -5.02 10.51
C VAL A 117 -4.08 -4.80 11.29
N ALA A 118 -4.16 -4.60 12.60
CA ALA A 118 -2.97 -4.41 13.43
C ALA A 118 -2.09 -5.67 13.46
N ALA A 119 -2.67 -6.85 13.72
CA ALA A 119 -1.95 -8.10 13.77
C ALA A 119 -1.33 -8.48 12.41
N GLY A 120 -2.07 -8.28 11.33
CA GLY A 120 -1.61 -8.52 9.96
C GLY A 120 -0.51 -7.55 9.55
N ALA A 121 -0.63 -6.26 9.86
CA ALA A 121 0.43 -5.29 9.60
C ALA A 121 1.73 -5.68 10.33
N PHE A 122 1.65 -6.02 11.63
CA PHE A 122 2.77 -6.53 12.41
C PHE A 122 3.38 -7.79 11.77
N PHE A 123 2.56 -8.78 11.44
CA PHE A 123 3.01 -10.05 10.86
C PHE A 123 3.65 -9.87 9.49
N SER A 124 3.11 -8.98 8.65
CA SER A 124 3.70 -8.64 7.36
C SER A 124 5.11 -8.04 7.50
N THR A 125 5.36 -7.26 8.55
CA THR A 125 6.70 -6.76 8.88
C THR A 125 7.63 -7.89 9.30
N VAL A 126 7.17 -8.84 10.12
CA VAL A 126 7.95 -10.02 10.51
C VAL A 126 8.36 -10.84 9.28
N ILE A 127 7.41 -11.12 8.39
CA ILE A 127 7.67 -11.84 7.14
C ILE A 127 8.64 -11.05 6.26
N MET A 128 8.43 -9.74 6.11
CA MET A 128 9.33 -8.88 5.34
C MET A 128 10.77 -8.99 5.83
N MET A 129 11.00 -8.94 7.14
CA MET A 129 12.33 -9.08 7.72
C MET A 129 12.93 -10.47 7.48
N ALA A 130 12.14 -11.53 7.67
CA ALA A 130 12.58 -12.92 7.47
C ALA A 130 12.95 -13.20 6.00
N VAL A 131 12.04 -12.87 5.08
CA VAL A 131 12.21 -13.08 3.63
C VAL A 131 13.32 -12.20 3.09
N SER A 132 13.41 -10.93 3.49
CA SER A 132 14.51 -10.05 3.05
C SER A 132 15.86 -10.59 3.50
N ARG A 133 15.96 -11.19 4.69
CA ARG A 133 17.21 -11.82 5.15
C ARG A 133 17.60 -13.02 4.29
N PHE A 134 16.63 -13.85 3.92
CA PHE A 134 16.84 -15.00 3.04
C PHE A 134 17.22 -14.56 1.61
N MET A 135 16.49 -13.60 1.04
CA MET A 135 16.67 -13.14 -0.34
C MET A 135 17.92 -12.28 -0.56
N LYS A 136 18.53 -11.75 0.52
CA LYS A 136 19.79 -10.99 0.46
C LYS A 136 20.91 -11.75 -0.28
N THR A 137 20.94 -13.08 -0.19
CA THR A 137 21.92 -13.92 -0.90
C THR A 137 21.88 -13.71 -2.43
N TRP A 138 20.70 -13.46 -2.99
CA TRP A 138 20.50 -13.25 -4.42
C TRP A 138 20.32 -11.77 -4.79
N LYS A 139 20.42 -10.86 -3.82
CA LYS A 139 20.19 -9.40 -4.00
C LYS A 139 18.81 -9.05 -4.58
N VAL A 140 17.81 -9.86 -4.26
CA VAL A 140 16.41 -9.64 -4.68
C VAL A 140 15.59 -9.10 -3.50
N SER A 141 14.60 -8.26 -3.80
CA SER A 141 13.66 -7.72 -2.81
C SER A 141 12.44 -8.63 -2.65
N ALA A 142 11.90 -8.70 -1.42
CA ALA A 142 10.67 -9.42 -1.12
C ALA A 142 9.39 -8.76 -1.68
N MET A 143 9.51 -7.50 -2.17
CA MET A 143 8.41 -6.71 -2.71
C MET A 143 7.17 -6.77 -1.82
N THR A 144 5.97 -6.88 -2.38
CA THR A 144 4.70 -6.97 -1.65
C THR A 144 4.32 -8.41 -1.26
N GLY A 145 5.23 -9.37 -1.45
CA GLY A 145 5.01 -10.77 -1.06
C GLY A 145 4.59 -10.96 0.41
N PRO A 146 5.19 -10.24 1.39
CA PRO A 146 4.77 -10.30 2.79
C PRO A 146 3.32 -9.87 3.01
N PHE A 147 2.86 -8.81 2.34
CA PHE A 147 1.46 -8.38 2.34
C PHE A 147 0.54 -9.45 1.74
N VAL A 148 0.87 -9.98 0.56
CA VAL A 148 0.05 -10.97 -0.14
C VAL A 148 -0.11 -12.23 0.71
N PHE A 149 1.00 -12.77 1.22
CA PHE A 149 0.98 -13.96 2.07
C PHE A 149 0.14 -13.75 3.33
N THR A 150 0.31 -12.61 4.00
CA THR A 150 -0.42 -12.29 5.24
C THR A 150 -1.92 -12.18 5.00
N THR A 151 -2.32 -11.42 3.97
CA THR A 151 -3.73 -11.21 3.67
C THR A 151 -4.42 -12.48 3.17
N TRP A 152 -3.77 -13.28 2.32
CA TRP A 152 -4.28 -14.58 1.92
C TRP A 152 -4.51 -15.51 3.11
N PHE A 153 -3.56 -15.58 4.04
CA PHE A 153 -3.72 -16.40 5.23
C PHE A 153 -4.96 -15.98 6.04
N ILE A 154 -5.14 -14.69 6.28
CA ILE A 154 -6.30 -14.15 7.03
C ILE A 154 -7.61 -14.40 6.26
N MET A 155 -7.64 -14.15 4.96
CA MET A 155 -8.84 -14.31 4.13
C MET A 155 -9.26 -15.76 3.95
N LEU A 156 -8.31 -16.68 3.79
CA LEU A 156 -8.60 -18.12 3.68
C LEU A 156 -9.06 -18.69 5.02
N ALA A 157 -8.44 -18.25 6.12
CA ALA A 157 -8.94 -18.55 7.46
C ALA A 157 -10.39 -18.05 7.60
N ALA A 158 -10.73 -16.90 7.00
CA ALA A 158 -12.03 -16.29 7.21
C ALA A 158 -13.23 -17.16 6.84
N TYR A 159 -13.10 -18.01 5.82
CA TYR A 159 -14.14 -18.96 5.43
C TYR A 159 -14.46 -20.02 6.50
N ASN A 160 -13.52 -20.29 7.41
CA ASN A 160 -13.66 -21.35 8.41
C ASN A 160 -14.03 -20.85 9.81
N PHE A 161 -13.97 -19.54 10.07
CA PHE A 161 -14.31 -18.99 11.39
C PHE A 161 -15.48 -18.01 11.30
N ALA A 162 -16.60 -18.36 11.94
CA ALA A 162 -17.85 -17.59 11.93
C ALA A 162 -17.77 -16.15 12.48
N HIS A 163 -16.68 -15.81 13.18
CA HIS A 163 -16.47 -14.46 13.73
C HIS A 163 -16.00 -13.45 12.67
N PHE A 164 -15.59 -13.91 11.49
CA PHE A 164 -15.22 -13.03 10.39
C PHE A 164 -16.42 -12.72 9.52
N LYS A 165 -16.92 -11.49 9.64
CA LYS A 165 -17.99 -11.00 8.79
C LYS A 165 -17.44 -10.60 7.43
N ILE A 166 -17.48 -11.57 6.51
CA ILE A 166 -17.09 -11.41 5.12
C ILE A 166 -18.12 -10.50 4.43
N ALA A 167 -17.66 -9.38 3.89
CA ALA A 167 -18.48 -8.43 3.15
C ALA A 167 -18.35 -8.62 1.63
N GLY A 168 -17.15 -8.97 1.15
CA GLY A 168 -16.86 -8.94 -0.29
C GLY A 168 -15.88 -10.00 -0.79
N LEU A 169 -15.56 -11.05 -0.01
CA LEU A 169 -14.70 -12.12 -0.52
C LEU A 169 -15.43 -12.93 -1.61
N PRO A 170 -14.74 -13.31 -2.70
CA PRO A 170 -15.35 -14.05 -3.80
C PRO A 170 -15.65 -15.49 -3.39
N HIS A 171 -16.85 -15.98 -3.71
CA HIS A 171 -17.17 -17.39 -3.54
C HIS A 171 -16.52 -18.26 -4.64
N PRO A 172 -16.07 -19.49 -4.33
CA PRO A 172 -15.52 -20.38 -5.34
C PRO A 172 -16.54 -20.66 -6.45
N VAL A 173 -16.20 -20.24 -7.68
CA VAL A 173 -16.97 -20.50 -8.89
C VAL A 173 -16.07 -21.12 -9.95
N MET A 174 -16.63 -21.95 -10.82
CA MET A 174 -15.86 -22.49 -11.96
C MET A 174 -15.50 -21.36 -12.92
N PRO A 175 -14.25 -21.32 -13.45
CA PRO A 175 -13.89 -20.33 -14.46
C PRO A 175 -14.83 -20.44 -15.68
N ALA A 176 -15.43 -19.32 -16.06
CA ALA A 176 -16.26 -19.21 -17.26
C ALA A 176 -15.56 -18.29 -18.27
N GLN A 177 -15.73 -18.59 -19.57
CA GLN A 177 -15.26 -17.67 -20.60
C GLN A 177 -16.17 -16.43 -20.62
N PRO A 178 -15.61 -15.22 -20.64
CA PRO A 178 -16.41 -14.00 -20.77
C PRO A 178 -17.12 -13.97 -22.13
N GLY A 179 -18.26 -13.31 -22.20
CA GLY A 179 -19.03 -13.21 -23.44
C GLY A 179 -18.31 -12.32 -24.47
N MET A 180 -18.45 -12.62 -25.77
CA MET A 180 -17.81 -11.83 -26.86
C MET A 180 -18.15 -10.32 -26.81
N ALA A 181 -19.33 -9.97 -26.29
CA ALA A 181 -19.73 -8.57 -26.10
C ALA A 181 -18.93 -7.86 -24.99
N GLU A 182 -18.53 -8.57 -23.92
CA GLU A 182 -17.71 -8.00 -22.84
C GLU A 182 -16.28 -7.75 -23.30
N VAL A 183 -15.75 -8.61 -24.18
CA VAL A 183 -14.38 -8.50 -24.73
C VAL A 183 -14.25 -7.33 -25.71
N THR A 184 -15.34 -6.90 -26.34
CA THR A 184 -15.35 -5.82 -27.35
C THR A 184 -15.95 -4.49 -26.83
N ALA A 185 -16.40 -4.45 -25.58
CA ALA A 185 -17.10 -3.30 -24.99
C ALA A 185 -16.21 -2.10 -24.63
N LEU A 186 -14.89 -2.19 -24.81
CA LEU A 186 -13.95 -1.15 -24.39
C LEU A 186 -13.96 0.04 -25.36
N GLY A 187 -14.89 0.97 -25.12
CA GLY A 187 -14.89 2.28 -25.77
C GLY A 187 -13.76 3.18 -25.25
N VAL A 188 -13.48 4.28 -25.97
CA VAL A 188 -12.40 5.24 -25.63
C VAL A 188 -12.52 5.78 -24.20
N GLY A 189 -13.74 6.08 -23.73
CA GLY A 189 -13.96 6.53 -22.35
C GLY A 189 -13.68 5.43 -21.31
N GLY A 190 -14.01 4.19 -21.65
CA GLY A 190 -13.72 3.01 -20.82
C GLY A 190 -12.22 2.76 -20.71
N PHE A 191 -11.48 2.95 -21.82
CA PHE A 191 -10.02 2.85 -21.85
C PHE A 191 -9.39 3.83 -20.85
N TRP A 192 -9.70 5.13 -20.94
CA TRP A 192 -9.15 6.12 -20.00
C TRP A 192 -9.53 5.86 -18.54
N THR A 193 -10.77 5.44 -18.30
CA THR A 193 -11.22 5.04 -16.96
C THR A 193 -10.39 3.87 -16.44
N ALA A 194 -10.18 2.83 -17.26
CA ALA A 194 -9.36 1.67 -16.92
C ALA A 194 -7.90 2.04 -16.66
N THR A 195 -7.31 2.92 -17.47
CA THR A 195 -5.92 3.38 -17.29
C THR A 195 -5.71 4.07 -15.95
N PHE A 196 -6.58 4.99 -15.54
CA PHE A 196 -6.41 5.66 -14.25
C PHE A 196 -6.80 4.78 -13.07
N THR A 197 -7.86 3.98 -13.20
CA THR A 197 -8.27 3.06 -12.14
C THR A 197 -7.26 1.93 -11.94
N GLY A 198 -6.58 1.45 -12.99
CA GLY A 198 -5.52 0.45 -12.86
C GLY A 198 -4.38 0.92 -11.96
N VAL A 199 -3.99 2.19 -12.03
CA VAL A 199 -3.02 2.79 -11.09
C VAL A 199 -3.55 2.81 -9.65
N SER A 200 -4.81 3.22 -9.43
CA SER A 200 -5.39 3.24 -8.08
C SER A 200 -5.61 1.86 -7.48
N GLN A 201 -5.80 0.83 -8.32
CA GLN A 201 -6.02 -0.56 -7.89
C GLN A 201 -4.79 -1.19 -7.22
N VAL A 202 -3.60 -0.59 -7.34
CA VAL A 202 -2.44 -0.99 -6.52
C VAL A 202 -2.74 -0.91 -5.03
N PHE A 203 -3.63 0.00 -4.60
CA PHE A 203 -4.14 0.11 -3.24
C PHE A 203 -5.56 -0.47 -3.07
N LEU A 204 -6.04 -1.26 -4.04
CA LEU A 204 -7.37 -1.86 -4.08
C LEU A 204 -8.51 -0.82 -4.12
N ILE A 205 -8.25 0.31 -4.78
CA ILE A 205 -9.21 1.40 -4.93
C ILE A 205 -9.58 1.53 -6.40
N ASN A 206 -10.88 1.48 -6.70
CA ASN A 206 -11.41 1.67 -8.04
C ASN A 206 -11.87 3.12 -8.25
N ASN A 207 -10.95 4.07 -8.45
CA ASN A 207 -11.32 5.48 -8.58
C ASN A 207 -10.31 6.29 -9.44
N VAL A 208 -10.82 6.93 -10.50
CA VAL A 208 -10.01 7.72 -11.44
C VAL A 208 -9.23 8.85 -10.75
N ILE A 209 -9.88 9.62 -9.88
CA ILE A 209 -9.24 10.76 -9.20
C ILE A 209 -8.11 10.25 -8.28
N THR A 210 -8.31 9.12 -7.62
CA THR A 210 -7.28 8.46 -6.81
C THR A 210 -6.06 8.10 -7.66
N GLY A 211 -6.28 7.52 -8.85
CA GLY A 211 -5.21 7.18 -9.79
C GLY A 211 -4.42 8.41 -10.25
N ILE A 212 -5.12 9.51 -10.55
CA ILE A 212 -4.50 10.80 -10.91
C ILE A 212 -3.66 11.33 -9.75
N LEU A 213 -4.17 11.32 -8.52
CA LEU A 213 -3.42 11.74 -7.34
C LEU A 213 -2.16 10.90 -7.12
N PHE A 214 -2.22 9.59 -7.37
CA PHE A 214 -1.05 8.72 -7.29
C PHE A 214 -0.02 9.08 -8.36
N LEU A 215 -0.43 9.31 -9.61
CA LEU A 215 0.48 9.75 -10.68
C LEU A 215 1.14 11.11 -10.37
N ILE A 216 0.40 12.07 -9.79
CA ILE A 216 0.96 13.35 -9.33
C ILE A 216 2.00 13.11 -8.22
N GLY A 217 1.68 12.25 -7.25
CA GLY A 217 2.60 11.86 -6.18
C GLY A 217 3.88 11.22 -6.71
N LEU A 218 3.78 10.34 -7.70
CA LEU A 218 4.92 9.73 -8.38
C LEU A 218 5.74 10.78 -9.14
N ALA A 219 5.09 11.63 -9.93
CA ALA A 219 5.76 12.62 -10.78
C ALA A 219 6.57 13.64 -9.96
N GLY A 220 6.09 13.98 -8.76
CA GLY A 220 6.81 14.87 -7.84
C GLY A 220 8.07 14.25 -7.21
N SER A 221 8.22 12.92 -7.23
CA SER A 221 9.43 12.22 -6.75
C SER A 221 10.33 11.78 -7.91
N ALA A 222 9.74 11.18 -8.93
CA ALA A 222 10.42 10.71 -10.12
C ALA A 222 9.46 10.65 -11.33
N ILE A 223 9.62 11.57 -12.28
CA ILE A 223 8.84 11.60 -13.53
C ILE A 223 8.89 10.24 -14.26
N PRO A 224 10.04 9.56 -14.41
CA PRO A 224 10.07 8.25 -15.06
C PRO A 224 9.18 7.21 -14.36
N ALA A 225 9.11 7.23 -13.02
CA ALA A 225 8.25 6.31 -12.28
C ALA A 225 6.76 6.54 -12.58
N ALA A 226 6.34 7.81 -12.69
CA ALA A 226 4.97 8.15 -13.08
C ALA A 226 4.66 7.68 -14.51
N VAL A 227 5.59 7.87 -15.44
CA VAL A 227 5.43 7.40 -16.84
C VAL A 227 5.33 5.88 -16.89
N PHE A 228 6.22 5.15 -16.20
CA PHE A 228 6.15 3.68 -16.16
C PHE A 228 4.88 3.16 -15.48
N ALA A 229 4.42 3.80 -14.41
CA ALA A 229 3.17 3.43 -13.75
C ALA A 229 1.96 3.64 -14.68
N TRP A 230 1.93 4.76 -15.41
CA TRP A 230 0.88 5.03 -16.39
C TRP A 230 0.95 4.05 -17.58
N CYS A 231 2.12 3.88 -18.20
CA CYS A 231 2.31 2.95 -19.31
C CYS A 231 2.01 1.50 -18.92
N GLY A 232 2.35 1.08 -17.70
CA GLY A 232 2.03 -0.27 -17.22
C GLY A 232 0.54 -0.52 -16.99
N SER A 233 -0.27 0.55 -16.94
CA SER A 233 -1.72 0.47 -16.80
C SER A 233 -2.49 0.70 -18.12
N VAL A 234 -1.81 1.12 -19.18
CA VAL A 234 -2.34 1.23 -20.56
C VAL A 234 -2.29 -0.14 -21.22
#